data_AF-A0A6J4KIF6-F1
#
_entry.id   AF-A0A6J4KIF6-F1
#
_cell.length_a   1.000
_cell.length_b   1.000
_cell.length_c   1.000
_cell.angle_alpha   90.00
_cell.angle_beta   90.00
_cell.angle_gamma   90.00
#
_symmetry.space_group_name_H-M   'P 1'
#
loop_
_entity.id
_entity.type
_entity.pdbx_description
1 polymer ?
#
loop_
_entity_poly.entity_id
_entity_poly.type
_entity_poly.pdbx_seq_one_letter_code
_entity_poly.pdbx_strand_id
1 'polypeptide(L)' 'MQIANTRAVITGGVSGLGFAVAQHLVARGAKVALLDVND' A
#
# COMPACT_ATOMS: atom_id res chain seq x y z
N MET A 1 -2.45 15.61 -0.45
CA MET A 1 -3.55 14.69 -0.08
C MET A 1 -3.46 14.43 1.41
N GLN A 2 -4.58 14.38 2.13
CA GLN A 2 -4.56 13.95 3.52
C GLN A 2 -4.53 12.42 3.55
N ILE A 3 -3.44 11.82 4.02
CA ILE A 3 -3.23 10.36 3.98
C ILE A 3 -3.59 9.69 5.32
N ALA A 4 -3.54 10.45 6.43
CA ALA A 4 -3.94 9.94 7.73
C ALA A 4 -5.38 9.39 7.68
N ASN A 5 -5.57 8.17 8.19
CA ASN A 5 -6.85 7.43 8.19
C ASN A 5 -7.39 7.01 6.81
N THR A 6 -6.58 7.08 5.74
CA THR A 6 -6.98 6.58 4.42
C THR A 6 -6.90 5.05 4.36
N ARG A 7 -7.83 4.43 3.63
CA ARG A 7 -7.76 3.00 3.28
C ARG A 7 -7.36 2.87 1.80
N ALA A 8 -6.29 2.15 1.51
CA ALA A 8 -5.77 1.97 0.16
C ALA A 8 -5.66 0.49 -0.21
N VAL A 9 -5.97 0.16 -1.46
CA VAL A 9 -5.71 -1.16 -2.06
C VAL A 9 -4.57 -1.00 -3.06
N ILE A 10 -3.53 -1.81 -2.94
CA ILE A 10 -2.37 -1.77 -3.83
C ILE A 10 -2.26 -3.10 -4.56
N THR A 11 -2.41 -3.07 -5.88
CA THR A 11 -2.15 -4.20 -6.78
C THR A 11 -0.65 -4.32 -7.08
N GLY A 12 -0.10 -5.53 -7.20
CA GLY A 12 1.35 -5.73 -7.33
C GLY A 12 2.10 -5.29 -6.05
N GLY A 13 1.42 -5.35 -4.91
CA GLY A 13 1.86 -4.71 -3.68
C GLY A 13 2.88 -5.49 -2.86
N VAL A 14 3.19 -6.74 -3.23
CA VAL A 14 4.00 -7.64 -2.41
C VAL A 14 5.51 -7.43 -2.63
N SER A 15 5.91 -6.75 -3.70
CA SER A 15 7.32 -6.46 -3.99
C SER A 15 7.57 -5.10 -4.67
N GLY A 16 8.84 -4.77 -4.86
CA GLY A 16 9.29 -3.63 -5.67
C GLY A 16 8.64 -2.29 -5.28
N LEU A 17 8.19 -1.56 -6.30
CA LEU A 17 7.59 -0.24 -6.13
C LEU A 17 6.24 -0.29 -5.38
N GLY A 18 5.42 -1.32 -5.63
CA GLY A 18 4.13 -1.47 -4.95
C GLY A 18 4.31 -1.59 -3.43
N PHE A 19 5.29 -2.38 -3.00
CA PHE A 19 5.63 -2.51 -1.59
C PHE A 19 6.21 -1.22 -1.00
N ALA A 20 7.10 -0.53 -1.72
CA ALA A 20 7.65 0.75 -1.27
C ALA A 20 6.56 1.82 -1.08
N VAL A 21 5.57 1.87 -1.98
CA VAL A 21 4.39 2.74 -1.85
C VAL A 21 3.56 2.35 -0.62
N ALA A 22 3.33 1.05 -0.39
CA ALA A 22 2.62 0.57 0.79
C ALA A 22 3.28 1.07 2.09
N GLN A 23 4.60 0.91 2.19
CA GLN A 23 5.39 1.39 3.33
C GLN A 23 5.24 2.91 3.51
N HIS A 24 5.31 3.67 2.42
CA HIS A 24 5.17 5.13 2.44
C HIS A 24 3.79 5.59 2.94
N LEU A 25 2.73 4.87 2.58
CA LEU A 25 1.35 5.14 3.01
C LEU A 25 1.12 4.75 4.48
N VAL A 26 1.58 3.57 4.89
CA VAL A 26 1.49 3.12 6.30
C VAL A 26 2.23 4.07 7.22
N ALA A 27 3.42 4.53 6.84
CA ALA A 27 4.20 5.51 7.61
C ALA A 27 3.47 6.85 7.81
N ARG A 28 2.43 7.13 7.02
CA ARG A 28 1.59 8.34 7.11
C ARG A 28 0.23 8.08 7.77
N GLY A 29 0.05 6.91 8.38
CA GLY A 29 -1.17 6.55 9.11
C GLY A 29 -2.30 6.03 8.22
N ALA A 30 -2.01 5.58 7.01
CA ALA A 30 -2.97 4.84 6.20
C ALA A 30 -3.05 3.37 6.61
N LYS A 31 -4.19 2.73 6.33
CA LYS A 31 -4.35 1.28 6.35
C LYS A 31 -4.34 0.77 4.91
N VAL A 32 -3.58 -0.28 4.64
CA VAL A 32 -3.31 -0.72 3.27
C VAL A 32 -3.60 -2.22 3.15
N ALA A 33 -4.28 -2.61 2.07
CA ALA A 33 -4.44 -3.99 1.65
C ALA A 33 -3.57 -4.22 0.40
N LEU A 34 -2.70 -5.24 0.45
CA LEU A 34 -1.87 -5.64 -0.69
C LEU A 34 -2.56 -6.76 -1.43
N LEU A 35 -2.73 -6.58 -2.74
CA LEU A 35 -3.21 -7.58 -3.67
C LEU A 35 -2.09 -7.87 -4.66
N ASP A 36 -1.82 -9.15 -4.88
CA ASP A 36 -0.90 -9.60 -5.92
C ASP A 36 -1.47 -10.86 -6.56
N VAL A 37 -0.99 -11.15 -7.76
CA VAL A 37 -1.28 -12.43 -8.41
C VAL A 37 -0.24 -13.44 -7.96
N ASN A 38 -0.65 -14.69 -7.86
CA ASN A 38 0.23 -15.80 -7.56
C ASN A 38 0.03 -16.81 -8.70
N ASP A 39 1.02 -16.94 -9.57
CA ASP A 39 1.12 -18.01 -10.57
C ASP A 39 2.02 -19.13 -10.04
#